data_AF-A0A059LIN8-F1
#
_entry.id   AF-A0A059LIN8-F1
#
_cell.length_a   1.000
_cell.length_b   1.000
_cell.length_c   1.000
_cell.angle_alpha   90.00
_cell.angle_beta   90.00
_cell.angle_gamma   90.00
#
_symmetry.space_group_name_H-M   'P 1'
#
loop_
_entity.id
_entity.type
_entity.pdbx_description
1 polymer ?
#
loop_
_entity_poly.entity_id
_entity_poly.type
_entity_poly.pdbx_seq_one_letter_code
_entity_poly.pdbx_strand_id
1 'polypeptide(L)'
;MFQTARREAEEEMGQLPELKFATAPILTQRGKRQQKHYSVYVVPLSRAQKEAFRPCLNREHSHWCWFDVEEARKLTNLHPVTELILTNSFYSSQLSAALASANAALSGQSAC
;
A
#
# COMPACT_ATOMS: atom_id res chain seq x y z
N MET A 1 -13.99 -1.55 -5.96
CA MET A 1 -13.22 -1.46 -4.69
C MET A 1 -11.88 -0.75 -4.89
N PHE A 2 -11.02 -1.17 -5.82
CA PHE A 2 -9.74 -0.47 -6.05
C PHE A 2 -9.91 1.02 -6.42
N GLN A 3 -10.89 1.35 -7.28
CA GLN A 3 -11.18 2.76 -7.63
C GLN A 3 -11.54 3.62 -6.41
N THR A 4 -12.19 3.03 -5.40
CA THR A 4 -12.48 3.72 -4.14
C THR A 4 -11.20 3.97 -3.36
N ALA A 5 -10.34 2.95 -3.19
CA ALA A 5 -9.05 3.11 -2.52
C ALA A 5 -8.16 4.13 -3.23
N ARG A 6 -8.17 4.16 -4.56
CA ARG A 6 -7.46 5.16 -5.36
C ARG A 6 -7.99 6.57 -5.11
N ARG A 7 -9.31 6.78 -5.14
CA ARG A 7 -9.93 8.08 -4.87
C ARG A 7 -9.57 8.59 -3.47
N GLU A 8 -9.71 7.75 -2.44
CA GLU A 8 -9.34 8.12 -1.06
C GLU A 8 -7.85 8.50 -0.96
N ALA A 9 -6.96 7.71 -1.59
CA ALA A 9 -5.54 8.04 -1.64
C ALA A 9 -5.25 9.36 -2.38
N GLU A 10 -6.01 9.67 -3.45
CA GLU A 10 -5.91 10.96 -4.15
C GLU A 10 -6.44 12.14 -3.29
N GLU A 11 -7.47 11.92 -2.47
CA GLU A 11 -8.00 12.92 -1.53
C GLU A 11 -7.05 13.20 -0.36
N GLU A 12 -6.30 12.19 0.10
CA GLU A 12 -5.35 12.31 1.21
C GLU A 12 -3.98 12.84 0.76
N MET A 13 -3.50 12.41 -0.40
CA MET A 13 -2.12 12.65 -0.87
C MET A 13 -2.03 13.52 -2.14
N GLY A 14 -3.15 13.97 -2.69
CA GLY A 14 -3.20 14.70 -3.94
C GLY A 14 -3.01 13.80 -5.16
N GLN A 15 -2.51 14.34 -6.26
CA GLN A 15 -2.36 13.58 -7.51
C GLN A 15 -1.36 12.42 -7.34
N LEU A 16 -1.86 11.19 -7.45
CA LEU A 16 -1.03 9.99 -7.47
C LEU A 16 -0.23 9.88 -8.77
N PRO A 17 0.94 9.19 -8.76
CA PRO A 17 1.62 8.81 -9.99
C PRO A 17 0.72 7.93 -10.86
N GLU A 18 1.03 7.82 -12.16
CA GLU A 18 0.30 6.91 -13.03
C GLU A 18 0.42 5.45 -12.55
N LEU A 19 -0.71 4.88 -12.11
CA LEU A 19 -0.78 3.52 -11.59
C LEU A 19 -1.23 2.58 -12.71
N LYS A 20 -0.30 1.83 -13.29
CA LYS A 20 -0.58 0.92 -14.42
C LYS A 20 -1.35 -0.33 -14.02
N PHE A 21 -1.12 -0.84 -12.81
CA PHE A 21 -1.84 -1.98 -12.26
C PHE A 21 -1.85 -1.92 -10.73
N ALA A 22 -2.72 -2.70 -10.10
CA ALA A 22 -2.66 -3.01 -8.68
C ALA A 22 -2.71 -4.53 -8.49
N THR A 23 -2.13 -5.04 -7.42
CA THR A 23 -2.26 -6.46 -7.08
C THR A 23 -3.71 -6.80 -6.75
N ALA A 24 -4.03 -8.10 -6.71
CA ALA A 24 -5.25 -8.55 -6.03
C ALA A 24 -5.30 -7.99 -4.60
N PRO A 25 -6.49 -7.65 -4.07
CA PRO A 25 -6.59 -7.11 -2.72
C PRO A 25 -6.23 -8.17 -1.68
N ILE A 26 -5.47 -7.76 -0.68
CA ILE A 26 -5.34 -8.47 0.58
C ILE A 26 -6.57 -8.11 1.41
N LEU A 27 -7.46 -9.08 1.60
CA LEU A 27 -8.69 -8.89 2.36
C LEU A 27 -8.43 -9.19 3.83
N THR A 28 -8.53 -8.16 4.66
CA THR A 28 -8.37 -8.29 6.11
C THR A 28 -9.71 -8.16 6.80
N GLN A 29 -9.85 -8.86 7.93
CA GLN A 29 -11.03 -8.79 8.79
C GLN A 29 -10.62 -8.44 10.21
N ARG A 30 -11.28 -7.45 10.82
CA ARG A 30 -10.88 -6.87 12.11
C ARG A 30 -12.08 -6.42 12.94
N GLY A 31 -11.87 -6.24 14.24
CA GLY A 31 -12.86 -5.73 15.20
C GLY A 31 -13.67 -6.83 15.90
N LYS A 32 -14.60 -6.43 16.78
CA LYS A 32 -15.47 -7.36 17.51
C LYS A 32 -16.25 -8.20 16.49
N ARG A 33 -16.13 -9.53 16.55
CA ARG A 33 -16.74 -10.48 15.59
C ARG A 33 -16.36 -10.21 14.12
N GLN A 34 -15.16 -9.68 13.86
CA GLN A 34 -14.62 -9.49 12.49
C GLN A 34 -15.47 -8.57 11.59
N GLN A 35 -16.29 -7.68 12.17
CA GLN A 35 -17.26 -6.89 11.41
C GLN A 35 -16.66 -5.81 10.49
N LYS A 36 -15.38 -5.46 10.65
CA LYS A 36 -14.71 -4.48 9.77
C LYS A 36 -13.88 -5.21 8.75
N HIS A 37 -14.17 -4.96 7.47
CA HIS A 37 -13.41 -5.47 6.35
C HIS A 37 -12.56 -4.35 5.74
N TYR A 38 -11.30 -4.65 5.47
CA TYR A 38 -10.43 -3.74 4.72
C TYR A 38 -9.82 -4.47 3.54
N SER A 39 -9.71 -3.76 2.43
CA SER A 39 -9.03 -4.22 1.23
C SER A 39 -7.75 -3.42 1.09
N VAL A 40 -6.61 -4.11 1.12
CA VAL A 40 -5.30 -3.47 0.92
C VAL A 40 -4.74 -3.86 -0.44
N TYR A 41 -4.28 -2.86 -1.19
CA TYR A 41 -3.75 -3.02 -2.53
C TYR A 41 -2.28 -2.63 -2.54
N VAL A 42 -1.45 -3.43 -3.20
CA VAL A 42 -0.07 -3.06 -3.50
C VAL A 42 -0.01 -2.54 -4.92
N VAL A 43 0.61 -1.39 -5.10
CA VAL A 43 0.76 -0.76 -6.40
C VAL A 43 2.24 -0.58 -6.70
N PRO A 44 2.73 -1.09 -7.84
CA PRO A 44 4.10 -0.84 -8.30
C PRO A 44 4.32 0.65 -8.59
N LEU A 45 5.51 1.13 -8.27
CA LEU A 45 6.00 2.40 -8.81
C LEU A 45 7.38 2.15 -9.40
N SER A 46 7.63 2.70 -10.58
CA SER A 46 8.99 2.77 -11.10
C SER A 46 9.85 3.65 -10.18
N ARG A 47 11.16 3.46 -10.23
CA ARG A 47 12.10 4.28 -9.45
C ARG A 47 11.93 5.78 -9.74
N ALA A 48 11.79 6.13 -11.02
CA ALA A 48 11.55 7.52 -11.43
C ALA A 48 10.25 8.09 -10.85
N GLN A 49 9.16 7.32 -10.85
CA GLN A 49 7.90 7.74 -10.23
C GLN A 49 8.04 7.93 -8.72
N LYS A 50 8.71 7.00 -8.02
CA LYS A 50 8.97 7.11 -6.57
C LYS A 50 9.79 8.37 -6.24
N GLU A 51 10.84 8.64 -7.01
CA GLU A 51 11.74 9.77 -6.80
C GLU A 51 11.09 11.11 -7.13
N ALA A 52 10.19 11.15 -8.12
CA ALA A 52 9.44 12.35 -8.52
C ALA A 52 8.22 12.62 -7.63
N PHE A 53 7.62 11.59 -7.03
CA PHE A 53 6.39 11.75 -6.27
C PHE A 53 6.59 12.61 -5.02
N ARG A 54 5.78 13.66 -4.91
CA ARG A 54 5.70 14.55 -3.75
C ARG A 54 4.21 14.72 -3.43
N PRO A 55 3.66 13.99 -2.44
CA PRO A 55 2.25 14.10 -2.10
C PRO A 55 1.92 15.51 -1.57
N CYS A 56 0.72 15.97 -1.92
CA CYS A 56 0.11 17.17 -1.38
C CYS A 56 -0.90 16.74 -0.32
N LEU A 57 -0.48 16.73 0.94
CA LEU A 57 -1.31 16.23 2.04
C LEU A 57 -2.51 17.14 2.32
N ASN A 58 -3.67 16.54 2.61
CA ASN A 58 -4.85 17.26 3.07
C ASN A 58 -4.72 17.69 4.55
N ARG A 59 -5.75 18.34 5.11
CA ARG A 59 -5.71 18.86 6.50
C ARG A 59 -5.68 17.78 7.59
N GLU A 60 -6.00 16.53 7.25
CA GLU A 60 -6.00 15.41 8.18
C GLU A 60 -4.60 14.82 8.37
N HIS A 61 -3.66 15.14 7.47
CA HIS A 61 -2.33 14.58 7.41
C HIS A 61 -1.26 15.67 7.44
N SER A 62 -0.25 15.51 8.30
CA SER A 62 0.81 16.52 8.48
C SER A 62 2.16 16.10 7.93
N HIS A 63 2.39 14.80 7.73
CA HIS A 63 3.70 14.24 7.38
C HIS A 63 3.57 13.06 6.42
N TRP A 64 4.57 12.87 5.57
CA TRP A 64 4.72 11.71 4.71
C TRP A 64 6.20 11.33 4.60
N CYS A 65 6.48 10.04 4.40
CA CYS A 65 7.81 9.56 4.06
C CYS A 65 7.72 8.22 3.32
N TRP A 66 8.79 7.89 2.60
CA TRP A 66 9.05 6.52 2.18
C TRP A 66 9.75 5.78 3.32
N PHE A 67 9.40 4.52 3.53
CA PHE A 67 10.04 3.66 4.52
C PHE A 67 10.31 2.26 3.94
N ASP A 68 11.28 1.57 4.53
CA ASP A 68 11.48 0.14 4.26
C ASP A 68 10.44 -0.70 5.02
N VAL A 69 9.93 -1.75 4.38
CA VAL A 69 8.88 -2.59 4.98
C VAL A 69 9.37 -3.31 6.24
N GLU A 70 10.62 -3.76 6.26
CA GLU A 70 11.20 -4.44 7.42
C GLU A 70 11.52 -3.46 8.55
N GLU A 71 11.82 -2.20 8.23
CA GLU A 71 11.87 -1.11 9.22
C GLU A 71 10.47 -0.81 9.78
N ALA A 72 9.44 -0.78 8.94
CA ALA A 72 8.07 -0.52 9.35
C ALA A 72 7.53 -1.58 10.34
N ARG A 73 7.97 -2.83 10.24
CA ARG A 73 7.62 -3.89 11.22
C ARG A 73 8.06 -3.57 12.65
N LYS A 74 9.04 -2.67 12.82
CA LYS A 74 9.58 -2.27 14.12
C LYS A 74 8.89 -1.02 14.68
N LEU A 75 8.06 -0.34 13.88
CA LEU A 75 7.33 0.84 14.30
C LEU A 75 6.18 0.47 15.24
N THR A 76 5.96 1.31 16.24
CA THR A 76 4.82 1.24 17.15
C THR A 76 3.74 2.25 16.74
N ASN A 77 2.50 2.07 17.20
CA ASN A 77 1.37 2.97 16.93
C ASN A 77 0.99 3.09 15.45
N LEU A 78 1.17 2.01 14.69
CA LEU A 78 0.67 1.93 13.33
C LEU A 78 -0.86 1.86 13.32
N HIS A 79 -1.47 2.29 12.21
CA HIS A 79 -2.88 2.04 12.00
C HIS A 79 -3.17 0.53 12.12
N PRO A 80 -4.26 0.09 12.79
CA PRO A 80 -4.47 -1.33 13.11
C PRO A 80 -4.46 -2.27 11.91
N VAL A 81 -4.84 -1.79 10.71
CA VAL A 81 -4.79 -2.60 9.48
C VAL A 81 -3.35 -2.77 8.98
N THR A 82 -2.54 -1.71 9.07
CA THR A 82 -1.13 -1.74 8.71
C THR A 82 -0.36 -2.66 9.66
N GLU A 83 -0.58 -2.51 10.97
CA GLU A 83 -0.02 -3.39 11.99
C GLU A 83 -0.40 -4.86 11.72
N LEU A 84 -1.70 -5.12 11.46
CA LEU A 84 -2.19 -6.47 11.17
C LEU A 84 -1.47 -7.10 9.97
N ILE A 85 -1.30 -6.35 8.88
CA ILE A 85 -0.64 -6.86 7.66
C ILE A 85 0.85 -7.10 7.90
N LEU A 86 1.50 -6.27 8.71
CA LEU A 86 2.94 -6.38 8.97
C LEU A 86 3.29 -7.42 10.05
N THR A 87 2.37 -7.78 10.94
CA THR A 87 2.70 -8.62 12.12
C THR A 87 2.02 -9.99 12.10
N ASN A 88 0.83 -10.12 11.50
CA ASN A 88 0.16 -11.41 11.40
C ASN A 88 0.79 -12.25 10.29
N SER A 89 1.19 -13.48 10.59
CA SER A 89 1.90 -14.36 9.65
C SER A 89 1.11 -14.64 8.35
N PHE A 90 -0.21 -14.77 8.44
CA PHE A 90 -1.06 -15.04 7.27
C PHE A 90 -1.19 -13.81 6.37
N TYR A 91 -1.39 -12.61 6.93
CA TYR A 91 -1.47 -11.40 6.11
C TYR A 91 -0.10 -10.94 5.63
N SER A 92 0.95 -11.16 6.42
CA SER A 92 2.32 -10.86 6.02
C SER A 92 2.78 -11.74 4.86
N SER A 93 2.37 -13.01 4.79
CA SER A 93 2.71 -13.86 3.64
C SER A 93 2.00 -13.40 2.37
N GLN A 94 0.75 -12.95 2.47
CA GLN A 94 0.03 -12.33 1.36
C GLN A 94 0.68 -11.02 0.91
N LEU A 95 1.14 -10.18 1.85
CA LEU A 95 1.90 -8.98 1.52
C LEU A 95 3.18 -9.32 0.75
N SER A 96 3.95 -10.30 1.22
CA SER A 96 5.17 -10.75 0.52
C SER A 96 4.87 -11.26 -0.89
N ALA A 97 3.78 -12.04 -1.07
CA ALA A 97 3.36 -12.50 -2.39
C ALA A 97 2.95 -11.32 -3.31
N ALA A 98 2.18 -10.35 -2.78
CA ALA A 98 1.78 -9.16 -3.51
C ALA A 98 2.99 -8.30 -3.92
N LEU A 99 3.97 -8.11 -3.03
CA LEU A 99 5.22 -7.42 -3.33
C LEU A 99 6.02 -8.14 -4.42
N ALA A 100 6.11 -9.48 -4.36
CA ALA A 100 6.78 -10.26 -5.39
C ALA A 100 6.10 -10.12 -6.76
N SER A 101 4.76 -10.19 -6.81
CA SER A 101 4.00 -9.95 -8.06
C SER A 101 4.19 -8.53 -8.59
N ALA A 102 4.18 -7.52 -7.71
CA ALA A 102 4.39 -6.13 -8.11
C ALA A 102 5.80 -5.91 -8.71
N ASN A 103 6.82 -6.50 -8.10
CA ASN A 103 8.19 -6.46 -8.60
C ASN A 103 8.33 -7.17 -9.96
N ALA A 104 7.73 -8.35 -10.12
CA ALA A 104 7.78 -9.09 -11.38
C ALA A 104 7.18 -8.28 -12.55
N ALA A 105 6.06 -7.60 -12.31
CA ALA A 105 5.40 -6.81 -13.34
C ALA A 105 6.08 -5.45 -13.60
N LEU A 106 6.94 -4.94 -12.71
CA LEU A 106 7.88 -3.85 -13.03
C LEU A 106 9.02 -4.34 -13.93
N SER A 107 9.60 -5.49 -13.62
CA SER A 107 10.70 -6.07 -14.42
C SER A 107 10.27 -6.44 -15.84
N GLY A 108 9.04 -6.96 -16.02
CA GLY A 108 8.50 -7.29 -17.33
C GLY A 108 8.23 -6.08 -18.25
N GLN A 109 8.24 -4.86 -17.71
CA GLN A 109 8.05 -3.63 -18.50
C GLN A 109 9.35 -3.03 -19.04
N SER A 110 10.53 -3.53 -18.65
CA SER A 110 11.82 -3.05 -19.15
C SER A 110 12.33 -3.81 -20.39
N ALA A 111 11.52 -4.71 -20.97
CA ALA A 111 11.92 -5.62 -22.05
C ALA A 111 11.27 -5.33 -23.42
N CYS A 112 10.68 -4.13 -23.62
CA CYS A 112 10.17 -3.68 -24.91
C CYS A 112 10.80 -2.36 -25.34
#